data_AF-A0A969D3A5-F1
#
_entry.id   AF-A0A969D3A5-F1
#
_cell.length_a   1.000
_cell.length_b   1.000
_cell.length_c   1.000
_cell.angle_alpha   90.00
_cell.angle_beta   90.00
_cell.angle_gamma   90.00
#
_symmetry.space_group_name_H-M   'P 1'
#
loop_
_entity.id
_entity.type
_entity.pdbx_description
1 polymer ?
#
loop_
_entity_poly.entity_id
_entity_poly.type
_entity_poly.pdbx_seq_one_letter_code
_entity_poly.pdbx_strand_id
1 'polypeptide(L)' 'IKSSGQQKYIGRERKIKQALTKNSNFWLGLYGDVWIIAKEFVALLVEELMRLNLNKLPFYQKGLRAMVIIQQAL' A
#
# COMPACT_ATOMS: atom_id res chain seq x y z
N ILE A 1 10.97 -0.04 11.80
CA ILE A 1 10.24 -0.97 10.89
C ILE A 1 10.41 -2.43 11.30
N LYS A 2 11.63 -2.96 11.50
CA LYS A 2 11.78 -4.37 11.93
C LYS A 2 11.29 -4.64 13.36
N SER A 3 11.39 -3.66 14.26
CA SER A 3 10.96 -3.75 15.66
C SER A 3 9.53 -3.26 15.92
N SER A 4 8.81 -2.79 14.90
CA SER A 4 7.50 -2.15 15.11
C SER A 4 6.29 -3.10 15.02
N GLY A 5 6.52 -4.43 14.97
CA GLY A 5 5.46 -5.45 14.87
C GLY A 5 4.67 -5.45 13.54
N GLN A 6 4.90 -4.46 12.68
CA GLN A 6 4.22 -4.29 11.39
C GLN A 6 4.79 -5.20 10.29
N GLN A 7 5.86 -5.95 10.58
CA GLN A 7 6.54 -6.83 9.62
C GLN A 7 5.58 -7.80 8.92
N LYS A 8 4.57 -8.30 9.63
CA LYS A 8 3.58 -9.26 9.11
C LYS A 8 2.57 -8.64 8.13
N TYR A 9 2.33 -7.34 8.27
CA TYR A 9 1.45 -6.55 7.39
C TYR A 9 2.20 -6.00 6.17
N ILE A 10 3.50 -5.75 6.35
CA ILE A 10 4.42 -5.27 5.34
C ILE A 10 4.89 -6.45 4.46
N GLY A 11 5.18 -7.61 5.04
CA GLY A 11 5.63 -8.78 4.30
C GLY A 11 5.20 -10.10 4.94
N ARG A 12 5.20 -11.17 4.15
CA ARG A 12 4.88 -12.50 4.65
C ARG A 12 6.01 -13.00 5.56
N GLU A 13 5.70 -13.30 6.82
CA GLU A 13 6.61 -14.01 7.73
C GLU A 13 6.99 -15.37 7.12
N ARG A 14 8.27 -15.57 6.81
CA ARG A 14 8.78 -16.81 6.22
C ARG A 14 9.08 -17.81 7.34
N LYS A 15 8.39 -18.96 7.33
CA LYS A 15 8.65 -20.07 8.26
C LYS A 15 9.93 -20.87 7.94
N ILE A 16 10.49 -20.74 6.74
CA ILE A 16 11.64 -21.51 6.26
C ILE A 16 12.79 -20.56 5.96
N LYS A 17 13.98 -20.83 6.53
CA LYS A 17 15.24 -20.13 6.25
C LYS A 17 15.71 -20.46 4.81
N GLN A 18 15.05 -19.90 3.80
CA GLN A 18 15.54 -19.96 2.42
C GLN A 18 16.58 -18.86 2.20
N ALA A 19 17.71 -19.22 1.60
CA ALA A 19 18.86 -18.34 1.36
C ALA A 19 18.55 -17.18 0.38
N LEU A 20 17.58 -17.36 -0.52
CA LEU A 20 17.20 -16.34 -1.51
C LEU A 20 15.68 -16.18 -1.56
N THR A 21 15.24 -14.92 -1.51
CA THR A 21 13.84 -14.53 -1.71
C THR A 21 13.46 -14.67 -3.18
N LYS A 22 12.97 -15.85 -3.61
CA LYS A 22 12.21 -15.93 -4.87
C LYS A 22 10.96 -15.04 -4.70
N ASN A 23 10.98 -13.88 -5.35
CA ASN A 23 9.82 -13.02 -5.62
C ASN A 23 9.17 -12.27 -4.44
N SER A 24 9.94 -11.91 -3.41
CA SER A 24 9.44 -10.94 -2.41
C SER A 24 10.43 -9.81 -2.19
N ASN A 25 10.88 -9.18 -3.27
CA ASN A 25 11.21 -7.77 -3.15
C ASN A 25 9.91 -7.09 -2.74
N PHE A 26 9.94 -6.42 -1.60
CA PHE A 26 8.80 -5.72 -1.06
C PHE A 26 8.42 -4.59 -2.04
N TRP A 27 7.53 -4.92 -2.98
CA TRP A 27 7.09 -4.07 -4.11
C TRP A 27 6.36 -2.79 -3.65
N LEU A 28 5.92 -2.73 -2.40
CA LEU A 28 5.21 -1.59 -1.81
C LEU A 28 6.05 -0.31 -1.71
N GLY A 29 7.38 -0.42 -1.55
CA GLY A 29 8.26 0.75 -1.50
C GLY A 29 8.64 1.29 -2.88
N LEU A 30 8.99 0.38 -3.81
CA LEU A 30 9.47 0.73 -5.16
C LEU A 30 8.36 1.23 -6.11
N TYR A 31 7.10 0.93 -5.81
CA TYR A 31 5.94 1.37 -6.60
C TYR A 31 5.12 2.46 -5.90
N GLY A 32 5.57 3.00 -4.77
CA GLY A 32 4.90 4.13 -4.13
C GLY A 32 4.73 5.30 -5.11
N ASP A 33 5.76 5.58 -5.89
CA ASP A 33 5.75 6.60 -6.94
C ASP A 33 4.75 6.25 -8.05
N VAL A 34 4.68 4.98 -8.46
CA VAL A 34 3.70 4.50 -9.45
C VAL A 34 2.28 4.65 -8.92
N TRP A 35 2.05 4.44 -7.62
CA TRP A 35 0.76 4.66 -7.00
C TRP A 35 0.39 6.15 -6.94
N ILE A 36 1.36 7.03 -6.70
CA ILE A 36 1.14 8.48 -6.77
C ILE A 36 0.81 8.92 -8.20
N ILE A 37 1.53 8.44 -9.21
CA ILE A 37 1.24 8.75 -10.62
C ILE A 37 -0.14 8.22 -11.02
N ALA A 38 -0.45 6.97 -10.66
CA ALA A 38 -1.74 6.38 -10.96
C ALA A 38 -2.90 7.04 -10.19
N LYS A 39 -2.65 7.58 -9.00
CA LYS A 39 -3.65 8.27 -8.16
C LYS A 39 -4.35 9.37 -8.94
N GLU A 40 -3.62 10.22 -9.66
CA GLU A 40 -4.23 11.31 -10.43
C GLU A 40 -5.16 10.77 -11.52
N PHE A 41 -4.75 9.70 -12.19
CA PHE A 41 -5.54 9.07 -13.25
C PHE A 41 -6.81 8.39 -12.74
N VAL A 42 -6.77 7.80 -11.54
CA VAL A 42 -7.90 7.02 -10.99
C VAL A 42 -8.71 7.75 -9.91
N ALA A 43 -8.34 8.99 -9.54
CA ALA A 43 -8.95 9.71 -8.42
C ALA A 43 -10.47 9.81 -8.54
N LEU A 44 -10.96 10.21 -9.71
CA LEU A 44 -12.40 10.36 -9.96
C LEU A 44 -13.15 9.03 -9.83
N LEU A 45 -12.56 7.95 -10.36
CA LEU A 45 -13.14 6.61 -10.26
C LEU A 45 -13.20 6.13 -8.80
N VAL A 46 -12.14 6.40 -8.02
CA VAL A 46 -12.10 6.04 -6.60
C VAL A 46 -13.14 6.83 -5.80
N GLU A 47 -13.33 8.12 -6.08
CA GLU A 47 -14.39 8.92 -5.45
C GLU A 47 -15.79 8.38 -5.75
N GLU A 48 -16.04 7.98 -7.00
CA GLU A 48 -17.31 7.38 -7.40
C GLU A 48 -17.54 6.03 -6.69
N LEU A 49 -16.51 5.18 -6.63
CA LEU A 49 -16.54 3.92 -5.88
C LEU A 49 -16.78 4.12 -4.37
N MET A 50 -16.25 5.20 -3.79
CA MET A 50 -16.48 5.55 -2.38
C MET A 50 -17.94 5.96 -2.14
N ARG A 51 -18.57 6.65 -3.10
CA ARG A 51 -20.00 6.99 -3.04
C ARG A 51 -20.90 5.77 -3.20
N LEU A 52 -20.53 4.85 -4.10
CA LEU A 52 -21.29 3.62 -4.35
C LEU A 52 -21.16 2.58 -3.23
N ASN A 53 -19.98 2.48 -2.60
CA ASN A 53 -19.66 1.45 -1.62
C ASN A 53 -19.25 2.04 -0.26
N LEU A 54 -20.21 2.66 0.43
CA LEU A 54 -19.98 3.28 1.74
C LEU A 54 -19.44 2.30 2.80
N ASN A 55 -19.82 1.02 2.73
CA ASN A 55 -19.30 -0.03 3.61
C ASN A 55 -17.78 -0.28 3.44
N LYS A 56 -17.20 0.14 2.30
CA LYS A 56 -15.77 0.05 2.02
C LYS A 56 -15.02 1.37 2.22
N LEU A 57 -15.74 2.46 2.51
CA LEU A 57 -15.18 3.80 2.74
C LEU A 57 -13.99 3.82 3.71
N PRO A 58 -13.99 3.09 4.85
CA PRO A 58 -12.85 3.08 5.77
C PRO A 58 -11.56 2.53 5.15
N PHE A 59 -11.66 1.65 4.15
CA PHE A 59 -10.48 1.09 3.46
C PHE A 59 -9.93 2.06 2.41
N TYR A 60 -10.81 2.73 1.66
CA TYR A 60 -10.41 3.77 0.72
C TYR A 60 -9.68 4.93 1.44
N GLN A 61 -10.22 5.38 2.58
CA GLN A 61 -9.59 6.43 3.39
C GLN A 61 -8.20 6.03 3.92
N LYS A 62 -8.01 4.75 4.29
CA LYS A 62 -6.67 4.24 4.67
C LYS A 62 -5.69 4.31 3.50
N GLY A 63 -6.13 3.95 2.29
CA GLY A 63 -5.32 4.08 1.08
C GLY A 63 -4.94 5.53 0.78
N LEU A 64 -5.90 6.46 0.85
CA LEU A 64 -5.66 7.91 0.69
C LEU A 64 -4.65 8.43 1.71
N ARG A 65 -4.77 8.04 2.97
CA ARG A 65 -3.82 8.43 4.02
C ARG A 65 -2.41 7.87 3.75
N ALA A 66 -2.31 6.63 3.29
CA ALA A 66 -1.03 6.05 2.92
C ALA A 66 -0.37 6.81 1.76
N MET A 67 -1.14 7.22 0.74
CA MET A 67 -0.63 8.02 -0.37
C MET A 67 -0.08 9.37 0.08
N VAL A 68 -0.77 10.08 0.99
CA VAL A 68 -0.27 11.36 1.56
C VAL A 68 1.06 11.16 2.29
N ILE A 69 1.18 10.09 3.09
CA ILE A 69 2.41 9.79 3.82
C ILE A 69 3.58 9.50 2.86
N ILE A 70 3.34 8.75 1.77
CA ILE A 70 4.38 8.47 0.76
C ILE A 70 4.79 9.77 0.06
N GLN A 71 3.83 10.61 -0.33
CA GLN A 71 4.11 11.89 -0.99
C GLN A 71 4.90 12.87 -0.11
N GLN A 72 4.71 12.82 1.21
CA GLN A 72 5.49 13.61 2.17
C GLN A 72 6.90 13.06 2.42
N ALA A 73 7.14 11.79 2.10
CA ALA A 73 8.41 11.11 2.32
C ALA A 73 9.33 11.11 1.07
N LEU A 74 8.80 11.56 -0.07
CA LEU A 74 9.53 11.92 -1.29
C LEU A 74 10.08 13.34 -1.18
#